data_AF-A0A7C4NUS8-F1
#
_entry.id   AF-A0A7C4NUS8-F1
#
_cell.length_a   1.000
_cell.length_b   1.000
_cell.length_c   1.000
_cell.angle_alpha   90.00
_cell.angle_beta   90.00
_cell.angle_gamma   90.00
#
_symmetry.space_group_name_H-M   'P 1'
#
loop_
_entity.id
_entity.type
_entity.pdbx_description
1 polymer ?
#
loop_
_entity_poly.entity_id
_entity_poly.type
_entity_poly.pdbx_seq_one_letter_code
_entity_poly.pdbx_strand_id
1 'polypeptide(L)' 'SNIAIISLLRQLGSGADVVSAGELKRALKAGVPPKKIVFSGVGKTPEEIEFALSVDILIV' A
#
# COMPACT_ATOMS: atom_id res chain seq x y z
N SER A 1 -11.50 -1.65 3.27
CA SER A 1 -10.84 -0.65 4.11
C SER A 1 -11.41 0.74 3.84
N ASN A 2 -11.59 1.59 4.86
CA ASN A 2 -12.12 2.94 4.71
C ASN A 2 -10.97 3.95 4.51
N ILE A 3 -11.02 4.71 3.42
CA ILE A 3 -9.97 5.68 3.04
C ILE A 3 -9.83 6.81 4.07
N ALA A 4 -10.93 7.27 4.67
CA ALA A 4 -10.89 8.34 5.66
C ALA A 4 -10.12 7.92 6.92
N ILE A 5 -10.30 6.67 7.36
CA ILE A 5 -9.56 6.11 8.50
C ILE A 5 -8.07 5.98 8.17
N ILE A 6 -7.73 5.48 6.97
CA ILE A 6 -6.32 5.36 6.55
C ILE A 6 -5.66 6.75 6.47
N SER A 7 -6.37 7.76 5.94
CA SER A 7 -5.88 9.13 5.86
C SER A 7 -5.64 9.74 7.25
N LEU A 8 -6.54 9.48 8.21
CA LEU A 8 -6.36 9.90 9.60
C LEU A 8 -5.13 9.25 10.22
N LEU A 9 -4.96 7.93 10.07
CA LEU A 9 -3.77 7.22 10.59
C LEU A 9 -2.48 7.74 9.95
N ARG A 10 -2.50 8.02 8.65
CA ARG A 10 -1.39 8.66 7.94
C ARG A 10 -1.08 10.06 8.49
N GLN A 11 -2.10 10.86 8.81
CA GLN A 11 -1.91 12.18 9.46
C GLN A 11 -1.21 12.05 10.82
N LEU A 12 -1.46 10.95 11.53
CA LEU A 12 -0.80 10.61 12.80
C LEU A 12 0.59 9.96 12.62
N GLY A 13 1.07 9.82 11.38
CA GLY A 13 2.42 9.35 11.08
C GLY A 13 2.55 7.90 10.64
N SER A 14 1.45 7.14 10.63
CA SER A 14 1.44 5.72 10.27
C SER A 14 1.80 5.46 8.80
N GLY A 15 2.44 4.31 8.57
CA GLY A 15 2.56 3.69 7.24
C GLY A 15 1.42 2.71 6.97
N ALA A 16 1.60 1.84 5.98
CA ALA A 16 0.66 0.76 5.69
C ALA A 16 1.40 -0.55 5.39
N ASP A 17 0.90 -1.65 5.96
CA ASP A 17 1.24 -3.01 5.53
C ASP A 17 0.02 -3.56 4.78
N VAL A 18 0.23 -4.01 3.55
CA VAL A 18 -0.84 -4.42 2.63
C VAL A 18 -0.52 -5.79 2.05
N VAL A 19 -1.55 -6.62 1.85
CA VAL A 19 -1.42 -7.99 1.34
C VAL A 19 -2.07 -8.21 -0.03
N SER A 20 -2.63 -7.17 -0.64
CA SER A 20 -3.25 -7.23 -1.97
C SER A 20 -3.10 -5.91 -2.74
N ALA A 21 -3.16 -5.96 -4.07
CA ALA A 21 -3.17 -4.74 -4.88
C ALA A 21 -4.35 -3.80 -4.58
N GLY A 22 -5.50 -4.36 -4.16
CA GLY A 22 -6.66 -3.57 -3.75
C GLY A 22 -6.41 -2.73 -2.49
N GLU A 23 -5.68 -3.27 -1.53
CA GLU A 23 -5.25 -2.55 -0.32
C GLU A 23 -4.18 -1.51 -0.63
N LEU A 24 -3.21 -1.89 -1.47
CA LEU A 24 -2.19 -0.98 -1.95
C LEU A 24 -2.81 0.27 -2.61
N LYS A 25 -3.75 0.07 -3.54
CA LYS A 25 -4.49 1.17 -4.19
C LYS A 25 -5.22 2.06 -3.19
N ARG A 26 -5.80 1.48 -2.12
CA ARG A 26 -6.47 2.25 -1.06
C ARG A 26 -5.50 3.05 -0.21
N ALA A 27 -4.34 2.48 0.13
CA ALA A 27 -3.28 3.16 0.88
C ALA A 27 -2.72 4.35 0.09
N LEU A 28 -2.42 4.14 -1.20
CA LEU A 28 -2.00 5.20 -2.11
C LEU A 28 -3.07 6.29 -2.26
N LYS A 29 -4.34 5.90 -2.45
CA LYS A 29 -5.46 6.86 -2.53
C LYS A 29 -5.69 7.65 -1.24
N ALA A 30 -5.36 7.07 -0.08
CA ALA A 30 -5.38 7.76 1.21
C ALA A 30 -4.16 8.68 1.43
N GLY A 31 -3.21 8.72 0.49
CA GLY A 31 -2.03 9.57 0.54
C GLY A 31 -0.89 9.01 1.38
N VAL A 32 -0.88 7.71 1.69
CA VAL A 32 0.27 7.08 2.36
C VAL A 32 1.48 7.14 1.42
N PRO A 33 2.62 7.71 1.84
CA PRO A 33 3.81 7.75 1.00
C PRO A 33 4.26 6.34 0.61
N PRO A 34 4.59 6.05 -0.67
CA PRO A 34 4.99 4.70 -1.10
C PRO A 34 6.13 4.09 -0.26
N LYS A 35 7.11 4.90 0.14
CA LYS A 35 8.23 4.50 1.01
C LYS A 35 7.82 4.07 2.42
N LYS A 36 6.57 4.33 2.82
CA LYS A 36 5.96 3.88 4.09
C LYS A 36 4.93 2.77 3.88
N ILE A 37 4.89 2.18 2.69
CA ILE A 37 4.04 1.04 2.36
C ILE A 37 4.91 -0.20 2.22
N VAL A 38 4.51 -1.29 2.87
CA VAL A 38 5.09 -2.62 2.68
C VAL A 38 4.03 -3.48 2.00
N PHE A 39 4.34 -4.07 0.85
CA PHE A 39 3.46 -5.02 0.18
C PHE A 39 3.89 -6.45 0.52
N SER A 40 3.32 -6.97 1.61
CA SER A 40 3.53 -8.33 2.11
C SER A 40 2.54 -9.31 1.48
N GLY A 41 2.66 -10.61 1.77
CA GLY A 41 1.70 -11.64 1.35
C GLY A 41 2.21 -12.62 0.27
N VAL A 42 1.63 -13.81 0.25
CA VAL A 42 1.95 -14.91 -0.67
C VAL A 42 0.98 -14.94 -1.86
N GLY A 43 1.44 -15.36 -3.03
CA GLY A 43 0.56 -15.54 -4.21
C GLY A 43 0.25 -14.26 -4.99
N LYS A 44 1.13 -13.26 -4.95
CA LYS A 44 1.02 -12.04 -5.77
C LYS A 44 1.08 -12.39 -7.26
N THR A 45 0.18 -11.83 -8.07
CA THR A 45 0.26 -12.05 -9.53
C THR A 45 1.38 -11.20 -10.15
N PRO A 46 1.91 -11.55 -11.33
CA PRO A 46 2.90 -10.73 -12.03
C PRO A 46 2.46 -9.27 -12.19
N GLU A 47 1.18 -9.04 -12.48
CA GLU A 47 0.62 -7.70 -12.66
C GLU A 47 0.58 -6.91 -11.35
N GLU A 48 0.36 -7.57 -10.21
CA GLU A 48 0.41 -6.93 -8.89
C GLU A 48 1.84 -6.52 -8.52
N ILE A 49 2.82 -7.36 -8.88
CA ILE A 49 4.24 -7.07 -8.66
C ILE A 49 4.68 -5.90 -9.55
N GLU A 50 4.35 -5.93 -10.85
CA GLU A 50 4.65 -4.84 -11.78
C GLU A 50 4.05 -3.51 -11.30
N PHE A 51 2.79 -3.54 -10.87
CA PHE A 51 2.13 -2.36 -10.30
C PHE A 51 2.89 -1.84 -9.08
N ALA A 52 3.25 -2.69 -8.13
CA ALA A 52 3.97 -2.30 -6.93
C ALA A 52 5.36 -1.71 -7.23
N LEU A 53 6.09 -2.28 -8.19
CA LEU A 53 7.38 -1.74 -8.63
C LEU A 53 7.23 -0.38 -9.32
N SER A 54 6.17 -0.16 -10.12
CA SER A 54 5.93 1.12 -10.80
C SER A 54 5.68 2.30 -9.86
N VAL A 55 5.33 2.03 -8.60
CA VAL A 55 5.08 3.05 -7.57
C VAL A 55 6.19 3.09 -6.50
N ASP A 56 7.32 2.42 -6.73
CA ASP A 56 8.51 2.42 -5.87
C ASP A 56 8.21 1.95 -4.43
N ILE A 57 7.56 0.79 -4.31
CA ILE A 57 7.16 0.19 -3.02
C ILE A 57 8.06 -0.97 -2.63
N LEU A 58 8.32 -1.07 -1.33
CA LEU A 58 9.02 -2.21 -0.75
C LEU A 58 8.12 -3.46 -0.79
N ILE A 59 8.57 -4.47 -1.51
CA ILE A 59 7.95 -5.79 -1.57
C ILE A 59 8.73 -6.73 -0.66
N VAL A 60 8.02 -7.42 0.24
CA VAL A 60 8.56 -8.42 1.16
C VAL A 60 7.84 -9.75 0.95
#